data_AF-A0A8C4EWQ8-F1
#
_entry.id   AF-A0A8C4EWQ8-F1
#
_cell.length_a   1.000
_cell.length_b   1.000
_cell.length_c   1.000
_cell.angle_alpha   90.00
_cell.angle_beta   90.00
_cell.angle_gamma   90.00
#
_symmetry.space_group_name_H-M   'P 1'
#
loop_
_entity.id
_entity.type
_entity.pdbx_description
1 polymer ?
#
loop_
_entity_poly.entity_id
_entity_poly.type
_entity_poly.pdbx_seq_one_letter_code
_entity_poly.pdbx_strand_id
1 'polypeptide(L)'
;MTRALSILAYLLSLVHCSSCAYSEECLMNTLLEKKRYNPLIRPAVNRTERVTVKLQVSLAQLISVNEREQIMTTNVWLTQHWVDYRLSWDPSKYEGIDKLRIPSRHIWLPDIVLYNNADGTYEVTVFTNAIVLYNGSINWLPPAIYKSACKIEVKHFPFDQQNCTLKFRSWTYDHTEIDLILKSEVASMDDFTPSGEWDILALPGRRTVNPLDPTYVDLTYDFIIKRKPLFYTINLIIPCVLITSLAILVFYLPSDCGEKMTLCISVLLALTVFLLLISKIVPPTSLDVPLIGKYLMFTMVLVTFSIITSVCVLNVHHRSPSTHTMPSWVKLIFLVKLPALLFMRRPHNNSARQRLQQQRCLRARRAILGLGYPVGSKTGINMSSSALLSSDSVFSYPGHQNVAPPLSYSHSNKKGDVRPTDYLPSGLTCPQDLQQQSNSDWAADVQEAVNGVRFVAEHMMGDDDDQSVIEDWKYVAMVVDRMFLWIFVIVCVVGTLGLFLQPVFQTQIIPSQQPSSETPHI
;
A
#
# COMPACT_ATOMS: atom_id res chain seq x y z
N MET A 1 -35.37 -31.89 74.24
CA MET A 1 -36.36 -30.99 73.62
C MET A 1 -35.86 -30.34 72.32
N THR A 2 -34.62 -29.82 72.26
CA THR A 2 -34.05 -29.14 71.08
C THR A 2 -34.21 -29.87 69.74
N ARG A 3 -33.92 -31.18 69.65
CA ARG A 3 -34.10 -31.95 68.40
C ARG A 3 -35.55 -32.02 67.90
N ALA A 4 -36.54 -32.12 68.80
CA ALA A 4 -37.96 -32.16 68.41
C ALA A 4 -38.44 -30.81 67.87
N LEU A 5 -38.00 -29.71 68.48
CA LEU A 5 -38.24 -28.35 67.97
C LEU A 5 -37.59 -28.12 66.59
N SER A 6 -36.38 -28.61 66.36
CA SER A 6 -35.73 -28.54 65.03
C SER A 6 -36.50 -29.34 63.97
N ILE A 7 -36.99 -30.54 64.29
CA ILE A 7 -37.79 -31.35 63.36
C ILE A 7 -39.14 -30.68 63.06
N LEU A 8 -39.80 -30.11 64.08
CA LEU A 8 -41.06 -29.38 63.89
C LEU A 8 -40.88 -28.13 63.03
N ALA A 9 -39.81 -27.37 63.25
CA ALA A 9 -39.45 -26.21 62.43
C ALA A 9 -39.13 -26.62 60.98
N TYR A 10 -38.44 -27.74 60.77
CA TYR A 10 -38.14 -28.27 59.45
C TYR A 10 -39.42 -28.69 58.71
N LEU A 11 -40.34 -29.39 59.38
CA LEU A 11 -41.65 -29.74 58.83
C LEU A 11 -42.52 -28.52 58.51
N LEU A 12 -42.57 -27.52 59.40
CA LEU A 12 -43.26 -26.26 59.15
C LEU A 12 -42.68 -25.51 57.94
N SER A 13 -41.34 -25.49 57.80
CA SER A 13 -40.66 -24.87 56.66
C SER A 13 -40.95 -25.60 55.34
N LEU A 14 -41.05 -26.93 55.35
CA LEU A 14 -41.41 -27.73 54.17
C LEU A 14 -42.86 -27.46 53.75
N VAL A 15 -43.80 -27.40 54.69
CA VAL A 15 -45.21 -27.09 54.41
C VAL A 15 -45.37 -25.67 53.85
N HIS A 16 -44.67 -24.67 54.41
CA HIS A 16 -44.67 -23.31 53.85
C HIS A 16 -44.10 -23.26 52.42
N CYS A 17 -43.01 -23.97 52.16
CA CYS A 17 -42.39 -24.03 50.83
C CYS A 17 -43.33 -24.69 49.80
N SER A 18 -44.10 -25.71 50.20
CA SER A 18 -45.11 -26.36 49.36
C SER A 18 -46.32 -25.45 49.05
N SER A 19 -46.74 -24.58 49.97
CA SER A 19 -47.84 -23.61 49.73
C SER A 19 -47.44 -22.56 48.68
N CYS A 20 -46.22 -22.02 48.80
CA CYS A 20 -45.72 -20.97 47.92
C CYS A 20 -45.60 -21.40 46.43
N ALA A 21 -45.20 -22.64 46.17
CA ALA A 21 -45.21 -23.18 44.81
C ALA A 21 -46.64 -23.35 44.24
N TYR A 22 -47.59 -23.74 45.10
CA TYR A 22 -49.00 -23.92 44.71
C TYR A 22 -49.72 -22.59 44.45
N SER A 23 -49.38 -21.52 45.16
CA SER A 23 -49.98 -20.19 44.96
C SER A 23 -49.51 -19.53 43.65
N GLU A 24 -48.23 -19.67 43.27
CA GLU A 24 -47.74 -19.25 41.94
C GLU A 24 -48.41 -20.05 40.79
N GLU A 25 -48.57 -21.37 40.93
CA GLU A 25 -49.24 -22.21 39.92
C GLU A 25 -50.73 -21.85 39.78
N CYS A 26 -51.43 -21.66 40.90
CA CYS A 26 -52.82 -21.24 40.92
C CYS A 26 -53.01 -19.86 40.26
N LEU A 27 -52.13 -18.90 40.57
CA LEU A 27 -52.11 -17.58 39.94
C LEU A 27 -51.90 -17.67 38.43
N MET A 28 -50.89 -18.42 37.98
CA MET A 28 -50.60 -18.63 36.55
C MET A 28 -51.81 -19.18 35.79
N ASN A 29 -52.43 -20.23 36.32
CA ASN A 29 -53.62 -20.86 35.72
C ASN A 29 -54.84 -19.92 35.71
N THR A 30 -54.99 -19.06 36.73
CA THR A 30 -56.08 -18.07 36.81
C THR A 30 -55.89 -16.88 35.85
N LEU A 31 -54.65 -16.47 35.60
CA LEU A 31 -54.32 -15.37 34.69
C LEU A 31 -54.39 -15.81 33.21
N LEU A 32 -53.90 -17.02 32.90
CA LEU A 32 -53.82 -17.55 31.54
C LEU A 32 -55.01 -18.45 31.15
N GLU A 33 -56.12 -18.44 31.89
CA GLU A 33 -57.32 -19.19 31.52
C GLU A 33 -57.81 -18.74 30.12
N LYS A 34 -58.00 -19.69 29.20
CA LYS A 34 -58.39 -19.43 27.79
C LYS A 34 -59.67 -18.60 27.60
N LYS A 35 -60.53 -18.52 28.63
CA LYS A 35 -61.73 -17.67 28.62
C LYS A 35 -61.44 -16.20 28.92
N ARG A 36 -60.35 -15.92 29.65
CA ARG A 36 -59.95 -14.59 30.14
C ARG A 36 -58.83 -13.98 29.30
N TYR A 37 -57.86 -14.79 28.88
CA TYR A 37 -56.68 -14.31 28.16
C TYR A 37 -56.60 -14.85 26.74
N ASN A 38 -56.36 -13.96 25.78
CA ASN A 38 -56.07 -14.28 24.39
C ASN A 38 -54.84 -13.46 23.95
N PRO A 39 -53.72 -14.11 23.59
CA PRO A 39 -52.47 -13.43 23.23
C PRO A 39 -52.52 -12.73 21.87
N LEU A 40 -53.52 -12.99 21.03
CA LEU A 40 -53.65 -12.38 19.69
C LEU A 40 -54.25 -10.97 19.72
N ILE A 41 -54.85 -10.54 20.84
CA ILE A 41 -55.49 -9.23 20.97
C ILE A 41 -54.65 -8.29 21.85
N ARG A 42 -54.39 -7.08 21.34
CA ARG A 42 -53.60 -6.05 22.03
C ARG A 42 -54.27 -5.59 23.34
N PRO A 43 -53.49 -5.30 24.41
CA PRO A 43 -54.01 -4.94 25.72
C PRO A 43 -54.45 -3.47 25.79
N ALA A 44 -55.53 -3.14 25.09
CA ALA A 44 -56.18 -1.83 25.16
C ALA A 44 -57.60 -1.98 25.74
N VAL A 45 -57.99 -1.10 26.65
CA VAL A 45 -59.34 -1.10 27.25
C VAL A 45 -60.35 -0.57 26.23
N ASN A 46 -59.96 0.48 25.50
CA ASN A 46 -60.74 1.06 24.41
C ASN A 46 -60.07 0.84 23.05
N ARG A 47 -60.84 0.72 21.97
CA ARG A 47 -60.30 0.57 20.60
C ARG A 47 -59.39 1.74 20.16
N THR A 48 -59.70 2.96 20.60
CA THR A 48 -58.95 4.19 20.29
C THR A 48 -57.74 4.43 21.18
N GLU A 49 -57.55 3.61 22.22
CA GLU A 49 -56.42 3.71 23.13
C GLU A 49 -55.16 3.11 22.49
N ARG A 50 -54.02 3.78 22.68
CA ARG A 50 -52.72 3.35 22.14
C ARG A 50 -51.92 2.62 23.21
N VAL A 51 -51.43 1.43 22.90
CA VAL A 51 -50.54 0.69 23.80
C VAL A 51 -49.17 1.35 23.75
N THR A 52 -48.75 1.98 24.85
CA THR A 52 -47.42 2.61 24.93
C THR A 52 -46.36 1.55 25.23
N VAL A 53 -45.41 1.35 24.32
CA VAL A 53 -44.28 0.44 24.50
C VAL A 53 -42.99 1.25 24.62
N LYS A 54 -42.33 1.12 25.77
CA LYS A 54 -41.04 1.75 26.04
C LYS A 54 -39.91 0.82 25.62
N LEU A 55 -39.04 1.29 24.74
CA LEU A 55 -37.90 0.54 24.20
C LEU A 55 -36.58 1.08 24.77
N GLN A 56 -35.68 0.18 25.15
CA GLN A 56 -34.28 0.51 25.49
C GLN A 56 -33.36 -0.49 24.82
N VAL A 57 -32.32 -0.01 24.13
CA VAL A 57 -31.24 -0.87 23.63
C VAL A 57 -30.06 -0.79 24.59
N SER A 58 -29.54 -1.94 25.00
CA SER A 58 -28.25 -2.06 25.68
C SER A 58 -27.29 -2.86 24.79
N LEU A 59 -26.12 -2.29 24.48
CA LEU A 59 -25.12 -2.94 23.63
C LEU A 59 -24.18 -3.81 24.47
N ALA A 60 -24.16 -5.12 24.19
CA ALA A 60 -23.21 -6.03 24.82
C ALA A 60 -21.89 -6.13 24.03
N GLN A 61 -21.98 -6.20 22.70
CA GLN A 61 -20.80 -6.33 21.84
C GLN A 61 -21.08 -5.85 20.41
N LEU A 62 -20.13 -5.11 19.83
CA LEU A 62 -20.01 -4.94 18.39
C LEU A 62 -19.18 -6.12 17.86
N ILE A 63 -19.83 -7.08 17.18
CA ILE A 63 -19.18 -8.33 16.75
C ILE A 63 -18.32 -8.09 15.50
N SER A 64 -18.89 -7.46 14.48
CA SER A 64 -18.20 -7.17 13.23
C SER A 64 -18.90 -6.06 12.45
N VAL A 65 -18.12 -5.33 11.65
CA VAL A 65 -18.61 -4.43 10.61
C VAL A 65 -17.99 -4.92 9.31
N ASN A 66 -18.77 -5.62 8.48
CA ASN A 66 -18.29 -6.09 7.17
C ASN A 66 -18.47 -4.96 6.16
N GLU A 67 -17.37 -4.27 5.83
CA GLU A 67 -17.45 -3.11 4.94
C GLU A 67 -17.83 -3.50 3.52
N ARG A 68 -17.35 -4.65 3.05
CA ARG A 68 -17.57 -5.12 1.68
C ARG A 68 -19.03 -5.47 1.43
N GLU A 69 -19.68 -6.11 2.39
CA GLU A 69 -21.11 -6.47 2.33
C GLU A 69 -22.02 -5.35 2.84
N GLN A 70 -21.47 -4.32 3.49
CA GLN A 70 -22.21 -3.20 4.10
C GLN A 70 -23.15 -3.65 5.23
N ILE A 71 -22.67 -4.59 6.07
CA ILE A 71 -23.43 -5.20 7.17
C ILE A 71 -22.72 -4.97 8.50
N MET A 72 -23.42 -4.36 9.46
CA MET A 72 -23.00 -4.28 10.87
C MET A 72 -23.70 -5.37 11.69
N THR A 73 -22.92 -6.17 12.41
CA THR A 73 -23.40 -7.23 13.32
C THR A 73 -23.19 -6.83 14.77
N THR A 74 -24.29 -6.69 15.53
CA THR A 74 -24.28 -6.29 16.95
C THR A 74 -25.01 -7.31 17.82
N ASN A 75 -24.48 -7.59 19.01
CA ASN A 75 -25.17 -8.30 20.08
C ASN A 75 -25.78 -7.27 21.05
N VAL A 76 -27.11 -7.23 21.14
CA VAL A 76 -27.84 -6.27 21.97
C VAL A 76 -28.88 -6.95 22.83
N TRP A 77 -29.17 -6.35 23.98
CA TRP A 77 -30.33 -6.66 24.80
C TRP A 77 -31.42 -5.63 24.49
N LEU A 78 -32.58 -6.09 24.04
CA LEU A 78 -33.69 -5.22 23.66
C LEU A 78 -34.71 -5.17 24.81
N THR A 79 -34.62 -4.17 25.68
CA THR A 79 -35.57 -4.02 26.78
C THR A 79 -36.89 -3.47 26.23
N GLN A 80 -37.96 -4.25 26.37
CA GLN A 80 -39.31 -3.85 26.03
C GLN A 80 -40.15 -3.78 27.30
N HIS A 81 -40.80 -2.64 27.53
CA HIS A 81 -41.70 -2.44 28.67
C HIS A 81 -43.06 -1.90 28.22
N TRP A 82 -44.13 -2.62 28.56
CA TRP A 82 -45.52 -2.20 28.35
C TRP A 82 -46.38 -2.61 29.55
N VAL A 83 -47.67 -2.27 29.53
CA VAL A 83 -48.63 -2.63 30.59
C VAL A 83 -49.78 -3.43 29.97
N ASP A 84 -50.15 -4.56 30.57
CA ASP A 84 -51.33 -5.35 30.22
C ASP A 84 -52.27 -5.43 31.43
N TYR A 85 -53.37 -4.67 31.36
CA TYR A 85 -54.39 -4.59 32.42
C TYR A 85 -55.05 -5.95 32.73
N ARG A 86 -54.97 -6.94 31.83
CA ARG A 86 -55.58 -8.27 32.03
C ARG A 86 -54.75 -9.14 32.97
N LEU A 87 -53.44 -8.87 33.02
CA LEU A 87 -52.42 -9.60 33.78
C LEU A 87 -52.09 -8.94 35.13
N SER A 88 -52.96 -8.06 35.65
CA SER A 88 -52.87 -7.56 37.03
C SER A 88 -53.52 -8.51 38.04
N TRP A 89 -52.96 -8.58 39.25
CA TRP A 89 -53.53 -9.30 40.39
C TRP A 89 -53.31 -8.54 41.71
N ASP A 90 -53.96 -9.00 42.77
CA ASP A 90 -53.80 -8.48 44.13
C ASP A 90 -52.83 -9.39 44.90
N PRO A 91 -51.61 -8.94 45.26
CA PRO A 91 -50.64 -9.75 46.00
C PRO A 91 -51.19 -10.31 47.30
N SER A 92 -52.11 -9.60 47.95
CA SER A 92 -52.73 -9.98 49.24
C SER A 92 -53.49 -11.31 49.17
N LYS A 93 -53.94 -11.71 47.98
CA LYS A 93 -54.69 -12.97 47.75
C LYS A 93 -53.79 -14.15 47.40
N TYR A 94 -52.55 -13.89 47.01
CA TYR A 94 -51.58 -14.87 46.51
C TYR A 94 -50.26 -14.72 47.28
N GLU A 95 -50.34 -14.84 48.60
CA GLU A 95 -49.19 -14.93 49.53
C GLU A 95 -48.12 -13.82 49.40
N GLY A 96 -48.46 -12.66 48.81
CA GLY A 96 -47.52 -11.55 48.58
C GLY A 96 -46.67 -11.67 47.31
N ILE A 97 -47.10 -12.43 46.30
CA ILE A 97 -46.39 -12.54 45.02
C ILE A 97 -46.47 -11.20 44.25
N ASP A 98 -45.36 -10.45 44.22
CA ASP A 98 -45.25 -9.18 43.49
C ASP A 98 -44.89 -9.32 42.00
N LYS A 99 -44.28 -10.44 41.61
CA LYS A 99 -43.73 -10.67 40.26
C LYS A 99 -43.87 -12.13 39.84
N LEU A 100 -44.24 -12.35 38.58
CA LEU A 100 -44.41 -13.67 37.97
C LEU A 100 -43.56 -13.75 36.69
N ARG A 101 -43.03 -14.94 36.38
CA ARG A 101 -42.27 -15.18 35.14
C ARG A 101 -43.09 -16.04 34.20
N ILE A 102 -43.50 -15.46 33.07
CA ILE A 102 -44.37 -16.13 32.08
C ILE A 102 -43.57 -16.34 30.79
N PRO A 103 -43.61 -17.52 30.14
CA PRO A 103 -43.06 -17.70 28.81
C PRO A 103 -43.71 -16.71 27.83
N SER A 104 -42.89 -15.94 27.12
CA SER A 104 -43.33 -14.84 26.25
C SER A 104 -44.36 -15.28 25.19
N ARG A 105 -44.27 -16.53 24.71
CA ARG A 105 -45.22 -17.13 23.74
C ARG A 105 -46.67 -17.26 24.23
N HIS A 106 -46.94 -17.17 25.53
CA HIS A 106 -48.30 -17.27 26.08
C HIS A 106 -48.96 -15.91 26.35
N ILE A 107 -48.22 -14.81 26.22
CA ILE A 107 -48.72 -13.44 26.40
C ILE A 107 -48.74 -12.71 25.05
N TRP A 108 -49.50 -11.62 24.98
CA TRP A 108 -49.39 -10.68 23.87
C TRP A 108 -48.01 -10.00 23.91
N LEU A 109 -47.36 -9.89 22.76
CA LEU A 109 -46.07 -9.23 22.56
C LEU A 109 -46.21 -8.21 21.42
N PRO A 110 -45.58 -7.02 21.52
CA PRO A 110 -45.43 -6.13 20.38
C PRO A 110 -44.38 -6.69 19.41
N ASP A 111 -44.65 -6.62 18.11
CA ASP A 111 -43.84 -7.21 17.03
C ASP A 111 -42.75 -6.24 16.55
N ILE A 112 -41.93 -5.76 17.49
CA ILE A 112 -40.85 -4.82 17.20
C ILE A 112 -39.72 -5.55 16.46
N VAL A 113 -39.52 -5.18 15.19
CA VAL A 113 -38.49 -5.75 14.30
C VAL A 113 -37.51 -4.69 13.83
N LEU A 114 -36.33 -5.14 13.39
CA LEU A 114 -35.35 -4.31 12.71
C LEU A 114 -35.73 -4.16 11.23
N TYR A 115 -36.08 -2.95 10.79
CA TYR A 115 -36.49 -2.72 9.39
C TYR A 115 -35.32 -2.73 8.40
N ASN A 116 -34.15 -2.20 8.78
CA ASN A 116 -32.95 -2.22 7.93
C ASN A 116 -32.12 -3.50 8.12
N ASN A 117 -32.80 -4.65 8.16
CA ASN A 117 -32.24 -5.99 8.25
C ASN A 117 -31.51 -6.38 6.94
N ALA A 118 -30.37 -7.07 7.06
CA ALA A 118 -29.62 -7.62 5.92
C ALA A 118 -29.67 -9.17 5.81
N ASP A 119 -30.13 -9.88 6.84
CA ASP A 119 -30.13 -11.36 6.93
C ASP A 119 -31.46 -11.99 6.47
N GLY A 120 -32.52 -11.19 6.32
CA GLY A 120 -33.87 -11.64 5.96
C GLY A 120 -34.65 -12.31 7.10
N THR A 121 -34.01 -12.61 8.23
CA THR A 121 -34.63 -13.11 9.47
C THR A 121 -34.98 -11.93 10.37
N TYR A 122 -36.27 -11.64 10.53
CA TYR A 122 -36.76 -10.48 11.30
C TYR A 122 -37.12 -10.82 12.76
N GLU A 123 -37.31 -12.11 13.06
CA GLU A 123 -37.69 -12.58 14.39
C GLU A 123 -36.50 -12.68 15.34
N VAL A 124 -36.76 -12.41 16.62
CA VAL A 124 -35.84 -12.66 17.73
C VAL A 124 -35.63 -14.17 17.87
N THR A 125 -34.37 -14.62 17.74
CA THR A 125 -34.03 -16.06 17.74
C THR A 125 -34.28 -16.77 19.09
N VAL A 126 -34.27 -16.03 20.20
CA VAL A 126 -34.44 -16.58 21.56
C VAL A 126 -35.59 -15.90 22.30
N PHE A 127 -36.74 -16.58 22.35
CA PHE A 127 -37.90 -16.16 23.13
C PHE A 127 -37.69 -16.46 24.62
N THR A 128 -37.15 -15.49 25.36
CA THR A 128 -36.99 -15.57 26.83
C THR A 128 -38.33 -15.41 27.56
N ASN A 129 -38.37 -15.77 28.85
CA ASN A 129 -39.51 -15.49 29.72
C ASN A 129 -39.64 -13.98 29.98
N ALA A 130 -40.86 -13.46 29.97
CA ALA A 130 -41.16 -12.10 30.40
C ALA A 130 -41.39 -12.06 31.92
N ILE A 131 -41.04 -10.93 32.54
CA ILE A 131 -41.30 -10.65 33.96
C ILE A 131 -42.51 -9.74 34.04
N VAL A 132 -43.59 -10.24 34.62
CA VAL A 132 -44.84 -9.51 34.85
C VAL A 132 -44.88 -9.09 36.32
N LEU A 133 -45.24 -7.84 36.60
CA LEU A 133 -45.47 -7.30 37.94
C LEU A 133 -46.97 -7.31 38.28
N TYR A 134 -47.32 -7.35 39.56
CA TYR A 134 -48.71 -7.40 40.04
C TYR A 134 -49.63 -6.30 39.47
N ASN A 135 -49.05 -5.13 39.13
CA ASN A 135 -49.74 -4.00 38.54
C ASN A 135 -50.01 -4.14 37.01
N GLY A 136 -49.68 -5.30 36.42
CA GLY A 136 -49.78 -5.56 34.98
C GLY A 136 -48.62 -5.04 34.14
N SER A 137 -47.57 -4.44 34.73
CA SER A 137 -46.39 -4.00 33.99
C SER A 137 -45.53 -5.19 33.57
N ILE A 138 -45.18 -5.27 32.29
CA ILE A 138 -44.41 -6.37 31.70
C ILE A 138 -43.05 -5.83 31.27
N ASN A 139 -41.99 -6.50 31.71
CA ASN A 139 -40.64 -6.32 31.19
C ASN A 139 -40.23 -7.59 30.43
N TRP A 140 -39.90 -7.43 29.15
CA TRP A 140 -39.32 -8.49 28.33
C TRP A 140 -37.95 -8.04 27.80
N LEU A 141 -36.95 -8.90 27.97
CA LEU A 141 -35.56 -8.64 27.64
C LEU A 141 -34.98 -9.83 26.85
N PRO A 142 -35.31 -9.96 25.56
CA PRO A 142 -34.63 -10.89 24.69
C PRO A 142 -33.19 -10.43 24.37
N PRO A 143 -32.20 -11.34 24.40
CA PRO A 143 -30.93 -11.14 23.73
C PRO A 143 -31.11 -11.36 22.23
N ALA A 144 -30.54 -10.48 21.40
CA ALA A 144 -30.63 -10.57 19.95
C ALA A 144 -29.29 -10.20 19.27
N ILE A 145 -28.92 -10.98 18.25
CA ILE A 145 -27.85 -10.63 17.33
C ILE A 145 -28.51 -10.04 16.08
N TYR A 146 -28.33 -8.74 15.87
CA TYR A 146 -28.86 -8.04 14.71
C TYR A 146 -27.78 -7.85 13.64
N LYS A 147 -28.13 -8.18 12.39
CA LYS A 147 -27.37 -7.82 11.19
C LYS A 147 -28.11 -6.70 10.46
N SER A 148 -27.57 -5.48 10.57
CA SER A 148 -28.15 -4.29 9.97
C SER A 148 -27.39 -3.87 8.71
N ALA A 149 -28.12 -3.49 7.67
CA ALA A 149 -27.55 -2.83 6.52
C ALA A 149 -27.08 -1.42 6.93
N CYS A 150 -25.80 -1.13 6.72
CA CYS A 150 -25.15 0.14 7.02
C CYS A 150 -24.28 0.60 5.85
N LYS A 151 -24.57 1.80 5.33
CA LYS A 151 -23.77 2.42 4.27
C LYS A 151 -22.43 2.88 4.84
N ILE A 152 -21.33 2.36 4.29
CA ILE A 152 -19.96 2.68 4.72
C ILE A 152 -19.35 3.81 3.88
N GLU A 153 -18.76 4.81 4.54
CA GLU A 153 -18.08 5.94 3.92
C GLU A 153 -16.57 5.72 3.88
N VAL A 154 -16.04 5.35 2.71
CA VAL A 154 -14.67 4.83 2.55
C VAL A 154 -13.62 5.91 2.25
N LYS A 155 -14.03 7.18 2.16
CA LYS A 155 -13.21 8.31 1.67
C LYS A 155 -11.87 8.46 2.39
N HIS A 156 -11.88 8.34 3.73
CA HIS A 156 -10.71 8.54 4.60
C HIS A 156 -10.13 7.25 5.18
N PHE A 157 -10.46 6.08 4.62
CA PHE A 157 -9.94 4.78 5.06
C PHE A 157 -8.39 4.78 5.15
N PRO A 158 -7.77 4.29 6.24
CA PRO A 158 -8.34 3.62 7.43
C PRO A 158 -8.56 4.54 8.64
N PHE A 159 -8.56 5.86 8.44
CA PHE A 159 -8.80 6.88 9.49
C PHE A 159 -10.27 7.33 9.50
N ASP A 160 -11.17 6.39 9.19
CA ASP A 160 -12.59 6.62 8.98
C ASP A 160 -13.41 6.64 10.29
N GLN A 161 -14.47 7.44 10.26
CA GLN A 161 -15.61 7.34 11.17
C GLN A 161 -16.80 6.85 10.36
N GLN A 162 -17.62 5.99 10.95
CA GLN A 162 -18.83 5.45 10.34
C GLN A 162 -20.04 5.80 11.21
N ASN A 163 -21.18 6.02 10.58
CA ASN A 163 -22.46 6.23 11.25
C ASN A 163 -23.47 5.17 10.76
N CYS A 164 -23.57 4.07 11.50
CA CYS A 164 -24.54 3.00 11.24
C CYS A 164 -25.83 3.23 12.02
N THR A 165 -26.96 2.71 11.56
CA THR A 165 -28.25 2.91 12.26
C THR A 165 -28.96 1.59 12.49
N LEU A 166 -29.60 1.42 13.66
CA LEU A 166 -30.57 0.35 13.90
C LEU A 166 -31.98 0.97 13.94
N LYS A 167 -32.86 0.59 13.02
CA LYS A 167 -34.24 1.10 12.93
C LYS A 167 -35.26 0.09 13.43
N PHE A 168 -35.83 0.35 14.60
CA PHE A 168 -36.86 -0.48 15.22
C PHE A 168 -38.26 0.12 14.99
N ARG A 169 -39.19 -0.72 14.52
CA ARG A 169 -40.63 -0.40 14.35
C ARG A 169 -41.45 -1.69 14.44
N SER A 170 -42.74 -1.58 14.79
CA SER A 170 -43.72 -2.68 14.73
C SER A 170 -44.00 -3.09 13.28
N TRP A 171 -44.14 -4.39 13.00
CA TRP A 171 -44.40 -4.87 11.64
C TRP A 171 -45.88 -4.79 11.23
N THR A 172 -46.79 -5.06 12.18
CA THR A 172 -48.25 -5.14 11.94
C THR A 172 -49.05 -3.98 12.51
N TYR A 173 -48.58 -3.33 13.57
CA TYR A 173 -49.28 -2.22 14.22
C TYR A 173 -48.76 -0.84 13.78
N ASP A 174 -49.69 0.09 13.55
CA ASP A 174 -49.39 1.49 13.24
C ASP A 174 -49.32 2.39 14.51
N HIS A 175 -48.82 3.62 14.34
CA HIS A 175 -48.77 4.64 15.41
C HIS A 175 -50.13 4.93 16.08
N THR A 176 -51.23 4.64 15.37
CA THR A 176 -52.60 4.77 15.87
C THR A 176 -53.01 3.70 16.88
N GLU A 177 -52.25 2.61 16.99
CA GLU A 177 -52.53 1.47 17.88
C GLU A 177 -51.44 1.21 18.91
N ILE A 178 -50.18 1.40 18.53
CA ILE A 178 -48.99 1.29 19.40
C ILE A 178 -48.20 2.59 19.32
N ASP A 179 -47.83 3.16 20.47
CA ASP A 179 -46.87 4.27 20.53
C ASP A 179 -45.51 3.79 21.05
N LEU A 180 -44.47 3.97 20.24
CA LEU A 180 -43.09 3.61 20.57
C LEU A 180 -42.38 4.82 21.20
N ILE A 181 -41.86 4.63 22.40
CA ILE A 181 -41.16 5.68 23.17
C ILE A 181 -39.80 5.16 23.63
N LEU A 182 -38.75 5.99 23.58
CA LEU A 182 -37.46 5.64 24.17
C LEU A 182 -37.54 5.67 25.70
N LYS A 183 -36.99 4.65 26.36
CA LYS A 183 -36.81 4.66 27.82
C LYS A 183 -35.62 5.52 28.25
N SER A 184 -34.60 5.66 27.38
CA SER A 184 -33.44 6.54 27.54
C SER A 184 -33.02 7.11 26.18
N GLU A 185 -32.56 8.36 26.15
CA GLU A 185 -32.10 9.05 24.91
C GLU A 185 -30.77 8.50 24.36
N VAL A 186 -30.03 7.74 25.17
CA VAL A 186 -28.78 7.08 24.80
C VAL A 186 -28.93 5.58 25.07
N ALA A 187 -28.36 4.75 24.19
CA ALA A 187 -28.28 3.31 24.43
C ALA A 187 -27.35 3.01 25.63
N SER A 188 -27.70 2.04 26.46
CA SER A 188 -26.85 1.62 27.57
C SER A 188 -25.63 0.83 27.06
N MET A 189 -24.50 1.01 27.73
CA MET A 189 -23.24 0.28 27.50
C MET A 189 -22.77 -0.43 28.78
N ASP A 190 -23.68 -0.69 29.73
CA ASP A 190 -23.30 -1.14 31.08
C ASP A 190 -22.59 -2.50 31.07
N ASP A 191 -23.01 -3.40 30.16
CA ASP A 191 -22.41 -4.72 29.92
C ASP A 191 -21.55 -4.75 28.63
N PHE A 192 -20.99 -3.61 28.20
CA PHE A 192 -20.26 -3.51 26.93
C PHE A 192 -18.85 -4.14 26.99
N THR A 193 -18.58 -5.04 26.05
CA THR A 193 -17.24 -5.58 25.80
C THR A 193 -16.54 -4.82 24.65
N PRO A 194 -15.39 -4.15 24.92
CA PRO A 194 -14.73 -3.30 23.93
C PRO A 194 -14.15 -4.12 22.77
N SER A 195 -14.30 -3.61 21.54
CA SER A 195 -13.80 -4.29 20.34
C SER A 195 -12.32 -3.96 20.04
N GLY A 196 -11.62 -4.90 19.42
CA GLY A 196 -10.22 -4.74 19.04
C GLY A 196 -9.98 -3.82 17.83
N GLU A 197 -11.00 -3.58 17.00
CA GLU A 197 -10.87 -2.82 15.74
C GLU A 197 -11.62 -1.47 15.76
N TRP A 198 -12.74 -1.39 16.47
CA TRP A 198 -13.63 -0.22 16.48
C TRP A 198 -13.81 0.33 17.90
N ASP A 199 -13.69 1.65 18.04
CA ASP A 199 -14.13 2.40 19.21
C ASP A 199 -15.51 3.01 18.95
N ILE A 200 -16.37 3.00 19.97
CA ILE A 200 -17.70 3.61 19.90
C ILE A 200 -17.61 5.00 20.52
N LEU A 201 -17.96 6.02 19.74
CA LEU A 201 -17.90 7.42 20.18
C LEU A 201 -19.21 7.86 20.84
N ALA A 202 -20.35 7.49 20.25
CA ALA A 202 -21.68 7.81 20.78
C ALA A 202 -22.76 6.84 20.24
N LEU A 203 -23.78 6.58 21.07
CA LEU A 203 -24.97 5.79 20.72
C LEU A 203 -26.30 6.54 21.02
N PRO A 204 -26.59 7.67 20.36
CA PRO A 204 -27.85 8.39 20.58
C PRO A 204 -29.03 7.62 19.97
N GLY A 205 -30.16 7.62 20.67
CA GLY A 205 -31.45 7.14 20.20
C GLY A 205 -32.38 8.30 19.87
N ARG A 206 -33.03 8.26 18.70
CA ARG A 206 -34.06 9.23 18.28
C ARG A 206 -35.38 8.53 17.94
N ARG A 207 -36.48 9.24 18.16
CA ARG A 207 -37.83 8.86 17.73
C ARG A 207 -38.17 9.68 16.49
N THR A 208 -38.49 9.01 15.38
CA THR A 208 -38.95 9.68 14.17
C THR A 208 -40.45 9.46 14.00
N VAL A 209 -41.19 10.56 13.82
CA VAL A 209 -42.61 10.55 13.44
C VAL A 209 -42.71 11.40 12.19
N ASN A 210 -43.29 10.88 11.11
CA ASN A 210 -43.40 11.62 9.86
C ASN A 210 -44.68 12.49 9.88
N PRO A 211 -44.58 13.83 9.76
CA PRO A 211 -45.77 14.69 9.77
C PRO A 211 -46.74 14.45 8.59
N LEU A 212 -46.22 13.89 7.50
CA LEU A 212 -46.98 13.56 6.28
C LEU A 212 -47.69 12.21 6.36
N ASP A 213 -47.25 11.30 7.24
CA ASP A 213 -47.79 9.95 7.41
C ASP A 213 -48.04 9.68 8.91
N PRO A 214 -49.28 9.89 9.39
CA PRO A 214 -49.63 9.74 10.80
C PRO A 214 -49.63 8.27 11.28
N THR A 215 -49.37 7.29 10.41
CA THR A 215 -49.17 5.89 10.79
C THR A 215 -47.71 5.59 11.17
N TYR A 216 -46.77 6.43 10.73
CA TYR A 216 -45.34 6.17 10.81
C TYR A 216 -44.74 6.59 12.16
N VAL A 217 -44.23 5.61 12.90
CA VAL A 217 -43.33 5.81 14.04
C VAL A 217 -42.15 4.85 13.91
N ASP A 218 -40.92 5.36 14.06
CA ASP A 218 -39.72 4.53 14.24
C ASP A 218 -38.88 5.00 15.43
N LEU A 219 -38.11 4.07 16.00
CA LEU A 219 -37.05 4.34 16.96
C LEU A 219 -35.72 3.97 16.30
N THR A 220 -34.91 4.98 15.99
CA THR A 220 -33.59 4.78 15.38
C THR A 220 -32.49 5.01 16.41
N TYR A 221 -31.59 4.04 16.57
CA TYR A 221 -30.33 4.23 17.31
C TYR A 221 -29.18 4.39 16.33
N ASP A 222 -28.42 5.48 16.46
CA ASP A 222 -27.22 5.72 15.66
C ASP A 222 -25.98 5.14 16.35
N PHE A 223 -25.05 4.62 15.56
CA PHE A 223 -23.80 4.00 15.96
C PHE A 223 -22.66 4.78 15.34
N ILE A 224 -22.19 5.80 16.06
CA ILE A 224 -21.05 6.62 15.65
C ILE A 224 -19.78 5.91 16.13
N ILE A 225 -19.09 5.25 15.21
CA ILE A 225 -17.93 4.40 15.48
C ILE A 225 -16.69 4.89 14.72
N LYS A 226 -15.51 4.66 15.28
CA LYS A 226 -14.21 5.07 14.74
C LYS A 226 -13.26 3.89 14.68
N ARG A 227 -12.54 3.73 13.55
CA ARG A 227 -11.60 2.63 13.37
C ARG A 227 -10.28 2.87 14.13
N LYS A 228 -9.67 1.79 14.64
CA LYS A 228 -8.28 1.72 15.11
C LYS A 228 -7.36 1.47 13.91
N PRO A 229 -6.62 2.47 13.41
CA PRO A 229 -5.97 2.41 12.10
C PRO A 229 -4.66 1.59 12.06
N LEU A 230 -4.15 1.13 13.22
CA LEU A 230 -2.78 0.63 13.36
C LEU A 230 -2.49 -0.58 12.45
N PHE A 231 -3.41 -1.55 12.39
CA PHE A 231 -3.26 -2.75 11.57
C PHE A 231 -3.10 -2.41 10.07
N TYR A 232 -4.00 -1.57 9.54
CA TYR A 232 -3.96 -1.13 8.15
C TYR A 232 -2.78 -0.18 7.85
N THR A 233 -2.36 0.62 8.84
CA THR A 233 -1.19 1.50 8.70
C THR A 233 0.09 0.69 8.49
N ILE A 234 0.31 -0.34 9.32
CA ILE A 234 1.50 -1.20 9.20
C ILE A 234 1.43 -2.09 7.95
N ASN A 235 0.29 -2.71 7.66
CA ASN A 235 0.20 -3.73 6.62
C ASN A 235 -0.10 -3.19 5.21
N LEU A 236 -0.67 -1.98 5.07
CA LEU A 236 -0.99 -1.37 3.78
C LEU A 236 -0.20 -0.09 3.52
N ILE A 237 -0.20 0.87 4.46
CA ILE A 237 0.38 2.20 4.21
C ILE A 237 1.91 2.13 4.13
N ILE A 238 2.59 1.47 5.08
CA ILE A 238 4.05 1.38 5.09
C ILE A 238 4.60 0.68 3.82
N PRO A 239 4.13 -0.52 3.41
CA PRO A 239 4.57 -1.15 2.16
C PRO A 239 4.30 -0.30 0.93
N CYS A 240 3.15 0.37 0.87
CA CYS A 240 2.81 1.24 -0.26
C CYS A 240 3.81 2.40 -0.39
N VAL A 241 4.13 3.09 0.72
CA VAL A 241 5.14 4.18 0.72
C VAL A 241 6.52 3.66 0.33
N LEU A 242 6.95 2.50 0.85
CA LEU A 242 8.22 1.89 0.47
C LEU A 242 8.29 1.58 -1.03
N ILE A 243 7.24 0.98 -1.61
CA ILE A 243 7.19 0.69 -3.05
C ILE A 243 7.23 1.98 -3.89
N THR A 244 6.57 3.07 -3.44
CA THR A 244 6.64 4.36 -4.13
C THR A 244 8.04 4.98 -4.10
N SER A 245 8.84 4.71 -3.05
CA SER A 245 10.25 5.11 -2.99
C SER A 245 11.14 4.30 -3.94
N LEU A 246 10.88 2.99 -4.09
CA LEU A 246 11.58 2.13 -5.03
C LEU A 246 11.34 2.55 -6.49
N ALA A 247 10.13 3.02 -6.81
CA ALA A 247 9.80 3.56 -8.13
C ALA A 247 10.69 4.74 -8.56
N ILE A 248 11.10 5.59 -7.60
CA ILE A 248 12.02 6.72 -7.84
C ILE A 248 13.46 6.21 -7.99
N LEU A 249 13.84 5.23 -7.17
CA LEU A 249 15.21 4.67 -7.14
C LEU A 249 15.64 4.05 -8.48
N VAL A 250 14.68 3.63 -9.32
CA VAL A 250 14.91 3.18 -10.71
C VAL A 250 15.78 4.15 -11.52
N PHE A 251 15.54 5.46 -11.42
CA PHE A 251 16.30 6.49 -12.17
C PHE A 251 17.69 6.79 -11.58
N TYR A 252 18.05 6.16 -10.46
CA TYR A 252 19.39 6.21 -9.89
C TYR A 252 20.26 5.04 -10.36
N LEU A 253 19.64 3.93 -10.77
CA LEU A 253 20.33 2.71 -11.20
C LEU A 253 20.94 2.89 -12.61
N PRO A 254 22.26 2.67 -12.80
CA PRO A 254 22.90 2.83 -14.11
C PRO A 254 22.39 1.78 -15.11
N SER A 255 22.24 2.20 -16.37
CA SER A 255 21.78 1.36 -17.47
C SER A 255 22.72 0.20 -17.83
N ASP A 256 24.01 0.30 -17.49
CA ASP A 256 24.99 -0.77 -17.71
C ASP A 256 24.68 -2.06 -16.93
N CYS A 257 23.90 -2.00 -15.85
CA CYS A 257 23.62 -3.16 -14.99
C CYS A 257 22.51 -4.10 -15.50
N GLY A 258 21.76 -3.75 -16.55
CA GLY A 258 20.66 -4.56 -17.11
C GLY A 258 19.38 -4.65 -16.26
N GLU A 259 19.49 -4.75 -14.94
CA GLU A 259 18.38 -5.01 -13.99
C GLU A 259 17.35 -3.87 -13.85
N LYS A 260 17.56 -2.73 -14.52
CA LYS A 260 16.66 -1.58 -14.48
C LYS A 260 15.23 -1.92 -14.92
N MET A 261 15.10 -2.79 -15.93
CA MET A 261 13.80 -3.24 -16.44
C MET A 261 13.14 -4.26 -15.51
N THR A 262 13.91 -5.13 -14.87
CA THR A 262 13.43 -6.09 -13.86
C THR A 262 12.79 -5.34 -12.69
N LEU A 263 13.52 -4.40 -12.09
CA LEU A 263 13.05 -3.58 -10.97
C LEU A 263 11.75 -2.82 -11.30
N CYS A 264 11.71 -2.19 -12.48
CA CYS A 264 10.53 -1.52 -13.02
C CYS A 264 9.28 -2.42 -13.03
N ILE A 265 9.40 -3.62 -13.60
CA ILE A 265 8.28 -4.55 -13.79
C ILE A 265 7.84 -5.14 -12.43
N SER A 266 8.79 -5.47 -11.56
CA SER A 266 8.49 -5.95 -10.20
C SER A 266 7.76 -4.91 -9.36
N VAL A 267 8.12 -3.63 -9.45
CA VAL A 267 7.40 -2.53 -8.77
C VAL A 267 5.98 -2.38 -9.30
N LEU A 268 5.78 -2.44 -10.62
CA LEU A 268 4.43 -2.37 -11.21
C LEU A 268 3.55 -3.55 -10.76
N LEU A 269 4.09 -4.78 -10.76
CA LEU A 269 3.36 -5.97 -10.33
C LEU A 269 3.04 -5.94 -8.83
N ALA A 270 3.94 -5.43 -7.99
CA ALA A 270 3.65 -5.23 -6.57
C ALA A 270 2.48 -4.24 -6.39
N LEU A 271 2.49 -3.10 -7.10
CA LEU A 271 1.40 -2.12 -7.04
C LEU A 271 0.04 -2.69 -7.49
N THR A 272 0.00 -3.51 -8.54
CA THR A 272 -1.27 -4.13 -8.96
C THR A 272 -1.77 -5.15 -7.95
N VAL A 273 -0.89 -5.91 -7.28
CA VAL A 273 -1.28 -6.80 -6.17
C VAL A 273 -1.85 -6.02 -4.99
N PHE A 274 -1.24 -4.89 -4.59
CA PHE A 274 -1.80 -4.03 -3.54
C PHE A 274 -3.14 -3.39 -3.94
N LEU A 275 -3.31 -3.01 -5.22
CA LEU A 275 -4.58 -2.52 -5.75
C LEU A 275 -5.70 -3.57 -5.72
N LEU A 276 -5.38 -4.82 -6.07
CA LEU A 276 -6.31 -5.97 -5.98
C LEU A 276 -6.64 -6.36 -4.53
N LEU A 277 -5.74 -6.09 -3.60
CA LEU A 277 -5.97 -6.32 -2.17
C LEU A 277 -6.95 -5.27 -1.62
N ILE A 278 -6.74 -3.97 -1.88
CA ILE A 278 -7.67 -2.93 -1.41
C ILE A 278 -9.08 -3.09 -2.02
N SER A 279 -9.19 -3.51 -3.29
CA SER A 279 -10.49 -3.77 -3.93
C SER A 279 -11.22 -5.01 -3.39
N LYS A 280 -10.58 -5.83 -2.54
CA LYS A 280 -11.23 -6.95 -1.84
C LYS A 280 -11.68 -6.59 -0.42
N ILE A 281 -11.13 -5.52 0.17
CA ILE A 281 -11.50 -5.04 1.51
C ILE A 281 -12.61 -4.00 1.40
N VAL A 282 -12.45 -3.03 0.50
CA VAL A 282 -13.38 -1.90 0.33
C VAL A 282 -14.63 -2.35 -0.44
N PRO A 283 -15.85 -1.92 -0.07
CA PRO A 283 -17.06 -2.21 -0.82
C PRO A 283 -17.01 -1.72 -2.27
N PRO A 284 -17.63 -2.45 -3.23
CA PRO A 284 -17.71 -2.07 -4.63
C PRO A 284 -18.72 -0.93 -4.86
N THR A 285 -18.43 0.25 -4.31
CA THR A 285 -19.26 1.45 -4.46
C THR A 285 -18.58 2.49 -5.35
N SER A 286 -19.40 3.20 -6.14
CA SER A 286 -18.96 4.27 -7.05
C SER A 286 -19.10 5.67 -6.47
N LEU A 287 -19.65 5.81 -5.26
CA LEU A 287 -19.93 7.11 -4.63
C LEU A 287 -18.67 7.93 -4.35
N ASP A 288 -17.64 7.26 -3.82
CA ASP A 288 -16.35 7.88 -3.52
C ASP A 288 -15.25 6.80 -3.55
N VAL A 289 -14.12 7.10 -4.18
CA VAL A 289 -12.94 6.21 -4.18
C VAL A 289 -12.09 6.53 -2.93
N PRO A 290 -11.66 5.54 -2.14
CA PRO A 290 -10.83 5.75 -0.95
C PRO A 290 -9.51 6.45 -1.32
N LEU A 291 -9.01 7.30 -0.43
CA LEU A 291 -7.78 8.07 -0.66
C LEU A 291 -6.58 7.19 -1.03
N ILE A 292 -6.39 6.06 -0.33
CA ILE A 292 -5.33 5.09 -0.64
C ILE A 292 -5.48 4.49 -2.04
N GLY A 293 -6.72 4.30 -2.53
CA GLY A 293 -6.99 3.89 -3.90
C GLY A 293 -6.59 4.96 -4.92
N LYS A 294 -6.93 6.23 -4.64
CA LYS A 294 -6.49 7.38 -5.47
C LYS A 294 -4.97 7.48 -5.52
N TYR A 295 -4.28 7.26 -4.38
CA TYR A 295 -2.81 7.24 -4.29
C TYR A 295 -2.17 6.08 -5.07
N LEU A 296 -2.70 4.87 -4.93
CA LEU A 296 -2.23 3.69 -5.69
C LEU A 296 -2.43 3.88 -7.20
N MET A 297 -3.57 4.42 -7.64
CA MET A 297 -3.84 4.71 -9.05
C MET A 297 -2.89 5.78 -9.61
N PHE A 298 -2.67 6.88 -8.87
CA PHE A 298 -1.68 7.90 -9.23
C PHE A 298 -0.27 7.30 -9.37
N THR A 299 0.13 6.48 -8.39
CA THR A 299 1.43 5.80 -8.41
C THR A 299 1.55 4.83 -9.58
N MET A 300 0.51 4.06 -9.89
CA MET A 300 0.50 3.12 -11.02
C MET A 300 0.72 3.84 -12.35
N VAL A 301 0.02 4.96 -12.58
CA VAL A 301 0.22 5.82 -13.76
C VAL A 301 1.65 6.38 -13.81
N LEU A 302 2.16 6.87 -12.69
CA LEU A 302 3.52 7.39 -12.55
C LEU A 302 4.58 6.33 -12.87
N VAL A 303 4.40 5.09 -12.38
CA VAL A 303 5.28 3.95 -12.69
C VAL A 303 5.18 3.55 -14.16
N THR A 304 4.00 3.56 -14.78
CA THR A 304 3.87 3.29 -16.22
C THR A 304 4.63 4.31 -17.06
N PHE A 305 4.56 5.61 -16.73
CA PHE A 305 5.39 6.62 -17.40
C PHE A 305 6.89 6.41 -17.12
N SER A 306 7.27 6.02 -15.90
CA SER A 306 8.66 5.70 -15.56
C SER A 306 9.23 4.53 -16.39
N ILE A 307 8.42 3.50 -16.65
CA ILE A 307 8.80 2.37 -17.51
C ILE A 307 9.06 2.83 -18.94
N ILE A 308 8.13 3.59 -19.53
CA ILE A 308 8.25 4.13 -20.90
C ILE A 308 9.50 5.00 -21.03
N THR A 309 9.74 5.88 -20.05
CA THR A 309 10.94 6.71 -19.98
C THR A 309 12.21 5.88 -19.84
N SER A 310 12.21 4.84 -19.01
CA SER A 310 13.36 3.95 -18.81
C SER A 310 13.73 3.17 -20.08
N VAL A 311 12.74 2.70 -20.84
CA VAL A 311 12.96 2.09 -22.17
C VAL A 311 13.55 3.10 -23.15
N CYS A 312 13.09 4.35 -23.12
CA CYS A 312 13.64 5.42 -23.96
C CYS A 312 15.11 5.73 -23.60
N VAL A 313 15.44 5.84 -22.30
CA VAL A 313 16.82 6.02 -21.82
C VAL A 313 17.72 4.85 -22.22
N LEU A 314 17.23 3.61 -22.11
CA LEU A 314 17.98 2.41 -22.50
C LEU A 314 18.23 2.38 -24.02
N ASN A 315 17.25 2.77 -24.84
CA ASN A 315 17.42 2.91 -26.29
C ASN A 315 18.45 4.00 -26.65
N VAL A 316 18.55 5.09 -25.89
CA VAL A 316 19.60 6.11 -26.09
C VAL A 316 20.97 5.59 -25.65
N HIS A 317 21.04 4.82 -24.55
CA HIS A 317 22.27 4.26 -24.00
C HIS A 317 22.99 3.30 -24.95
N HIS A 318 22.25 2.47 -25.69
CA HIS A 318 22.80 1.46 -26.60
C HIS A 318 23.00 1.95 -28.05
N ARG A 319 23.04 3.27 -28.30
CA ARG A 319 23.33 3.81 -29.64
C ARG A 319 24.81 3.72 -29.98
N SER A 320 25.11 3.18 -31.16
CA SER A 320 26.45 3.15 -31.74
C SER A 320 26.66 4.26 -32.78
N PRO A 321 27.89 4.77 -32.96
CA PRO A 321 28.21 5.71 -34.04
C PRO A 321 27.94 5.13 -35.44
N SER A 322 28.11 3.81 -35.59
CA SER A 322 27.81 3.07 -36.83
C SER A 322 26.34 3.03 -37.24
N THR A 323 25.41 3.29 -36.32
CA THR A 323 23.95 3.27 -36.60
C THR A 323 23.31 4.66 -36.49
N HIS A 324 23.83 5.53 -35.63
CA HIS A 324 23.20 6.82 -35.33
C HIS A 324 24.23 7.95 -35.23
N THR A 325 24.08 8.96 -36.09
CA THR A 325 24.83 10.23 -35.98
C THR A 325 24.20 11.13 -34.92
N MET A 326 25.02 11.76 -34.05
CA MET A 326 24.49 12.61 -32.98
C MET A 326 24.23 14.05 -33.46
N PRO A 327 22.97 14.54 -33.47
CA PRO A 327 22.64 15.87 -33.98
C PRO A 327 23.27 17.01 -33.14
N SER A 328 23.59 18.12 -33.79
CA SER A 328 24.19 19.30 -33.15
C SER A 328 23.33 19.90 -32.04
N TRP A 329 22.00 19.78 -32.13
CA TRP A 329 21.09 20.24 -31.08
C TRP A 329 21.13 19.34 -29.83
N VAL A 330 21.31 18.02 -29.98
CA VAL A 330 21.49 17.08 -28.86
C VAL A 330 22.76 17.42 -28.10
N LYS A 331 23.86 17.69 -28.81
CA LYS A 331 25.13 18.15 -28.23
C LYS A 331 24.94 19.40 -27.38
N LEU A 332 24.27 20.43 -27.90
CA LEU A 332 24.06 21.69 -27.16
C LEU A 332 23.14 21.54 -25.94
N ILE A 333 22.05 20.78 -26.06
CA ILE A 333 21.07 20.62 -24.97
C ILE A 333 21.59 19.66 -23.90
N PHE A 334 22.00 18.44 -24.26
CA PHE A 334 22.30 17.38 -23.30
C PHE A 334 23.76 17.31 -22.84
N LEU A 335 24.74 17.83 -23.59
CA LEU A 335 26.13 17.88 -23.13
C LEU A 335 26.52 19.20 -22.45
N VAL A 336 25.78 20.29 -22.69
CA VAL A 336 26.16 21.64 -22.22
C VAL A 336 25.08 22.28 -21.33
N LYS A 337 23.84 22.42 -21.80
CA LYS A 337 22.79 23.16 -21.06
C LYS A 337 22.22 22.38 -19.87
N LEU A 338 21.78 21.14 -20.07
CA LEU A 338 21.18 20.32 -19.01
C LEU A 338 22.17 19.90 -17.91
N PRO A 339 23.43 19.50 -18.19
CA PRO A 339 24.39 19.19 -17.15
C PRO A 339 24.70 20.39 -16.24
N ALA A 340 24.77 21.59 -16.81
CA ALA A 340 24.95 22.83 -16.04
C ALA A 340 23.75 23.13 -15.13
N LEU A 341 22.52 22.87 -15.60
CA LEU A 341 21.29 23.03 -14.80
C LEU A 341 21.20 21.98 -13.67
N LEU A 342 21.62 20.75 -13.94
CA LEU A 342 21.59 19.61 -13.01
C LEU A 342 22.84 19.50 -12.11
N PHE A 343 23.72 20.53 -12.13
CA PHE A 343 25.01 20.57 -11.42
C PHE A 343 25.93 19.36 -11.68
N MET A 344 25.83 18.76 -12.86
CA MET A 344 26.65 17.61 -13.25
C MET A 344 27.96 18.06 -13.87
N ARG A 345 29.07 17.77 -13.18
CA ARG A 345 30.41 17.92 -13.75
C ARG A 345 30.72 16.70 -14.63
N ARG A 346 30.92 16.90 -15.93
CA ARG A 346 31.39 15.85 -16.84
C ARG A 346 32.68 15.24 -16.26
N PRO A 347 32.78 13.90 -16.09
CA PRO A 347 34.04 13.28 -15.68
C PRO A 347 35.08 13.64 -16.75
N HIS A 348 36.12 14.35 -16.33
CA HIS A 348 37.17 14.79 -17.25
C HIS A 348 38.02 13.57 -17.58
N ASN A 349 37.67 12.89 -18.67
CA ASN A 349 38.46 11.79 -19.19
C ASN A 349 39.83 12.38 -19.58
N ASN A 350 40.81 12.17 -18.72
CA ASN A 350 42.09 12.90 -18.68
C ASN A 350 43.06 12.32 -19.73
N SER A 351 42.52 12.06 -20.92
CA SER A 351 43.18 11.29 -21.98
C SER A 351 44.27 12.14 -22.62
N ALA A 352 45.44 11.52 -22.79
CA ALA A 352 46.61 12.16 -23.41
C ALA A 352 46.29 12.75 -24.80
N ARG A 353 45.22 12.26 -25.45
CA ARG A 353 44.56 12.81 -26.65
C ARG A 353 44.38 14.34 -26.63
N GLN A 354 43.86 14.97 -25.57
CA GLN A 354 43.70 16.45 -25.59
C GLN A 354 45.06 17.16 -25.67
N ARG A 355 46.06 16.70 -24.91
CA ARG A 355 47.43 17.25 -24.96
C ARG A 355 48.08 16.99 -26.31
N LEU A 356 47.90 15.80 -26.90
CA LEU A 356 48.45 15.41 -28.20
C LEU A 356 47.78 16.14 -29.38
N GLN A 357 46.45 16.31 -29.38
CA GLN A 357 45.74 17.11 -30.39
C GLN A 357 46.12 18.58 -30.29
N GLN A 358 46.21 19.14 -29.08
CA GLN A 358 46.64 20.52 -28.86
C GLN A 358 48.10 20.72 -29.31
N GLN A 359 48.99 19.76 -29.04
CA GLN A 359 50.37 19.76 -29.57
C GLN A 359 50.42 19.60 -31.10
N ARG A 360 49.62 18.71 -31.71
CA ARG A 360 49.54 18.55 -33.17
C ARG A 360 49.01 19.83 -33.84
N CYS A 361 47.98 20.45 -33.28
CA CYS A 361 47.44 21.73 -33.75
C CYS A 361 48.46 22.88 -33.62
N LEU A 362 49.19 22.95 -32.50
CA LEU A 362 50.28 23.91 -32.31
C LEU A 362 51.44 23.70 -33.30
N ARG A 363 51.79 22.44 -33.61
CA ARG A 363 52.80 22.12 -34.65
C ARG A 363 52.32 22.52 -36.05
N ALA A 364 51.09 22.20 -36.42
CA ALA A 364 50.49 22.60 -37.69
C ALA A 364 50.41 24.13 -37.84
N ARG A 365 50.03 24.84 -36.76
CA ARG A 365 49.97 26.31 -36.75
C ARG A 365 51.36 26.96 -36.87
N ARG A 366 52.42 26.35 -36.32
CA ARG A 366 53.81 26.77 -36.55
C ARG A 366 54.29 26.52 -37.99
N ALA A 367 53.87 25.40 -38.60
CA ALA A 367 54.17 25.10 -40.00
C ALA A 367 53.49 26.11 -40.96
N ILE A 368 52.23 26.45 -40.73
CA ILE A 368 51.50 27.47 -41.51
C ILE A 368 52.10 28.88 -41.34
N LEU A 369 52.66 29.19 -40.16
CA LEU A 369 53.35 30.46 -39.88
C LEU A 369 54.79 30.53 -40.42
N GLY A 370 55.25 29.55 -41.21
CA GLY A 370 56.56 29.59 -41.88
C GLY A 370 57.78 29.52 -40.94
N LEU A 371 57.60 29.22 -39.65
CA LEU A 371 58.67 29.12 -38.65
C LEU A 371 59.35 27.73 -38.68
N GLY A 372 59.70 27.27 -39.89
CA GLY A 372 60.51 26.08 -40.13
C GLY A 372 61.99 26.44 -40.23
N TYR A 373 62.83 25.84 -39.39
CA TYR A 373 64.29 25.94 -39.55
C TYR A 373 64.73 25.23 -40.85
N PRO A 374 65.75 25.77 -41.56
CA PRO A 374 66.23 25.16 -42.80
C PRO A 374 66.93 23.81 -42.52
N VAL A 375 66.65 22.83 -43.37
CA VAL A 375 67.31 21.52 -43.35
C VAL A 375 68.76 21.69 -43.84
N GLY A 376 69.72 21.59 -42.91
CA GLY A 376 71.13 21.44 -43.23
C GLY A 376 71.46 19.97 -43.52
N SER A 377 72.11 19.69 -44.64
CA SER A 377 72.55 18.34 -44.99
C SER A 377 73.74 17.89 -44.13
N LYS A 378 73.65 16.66 -43.56
CA LYS A 378 74.72 15.64 -43.54
C LYS A 378 74.33 14.38 -42.77
N THR A 379 74.40 13.24 -43.48
CA THR A 379 74.90 11.91 -43.05
C THR A 379 74.84 11.51 -41.57
N GLY A 380 74.14 10.40 -41.27
CA GLY A 380 74.37 9.61 -40.06
C GLY A 380 73.11 8.96 -39.47
N ILE A 381 72.66 7.84 -40.04
CA ILE A 381 71.64 7.00 -39.39
C ILE A 381 72.34 6.17 -38.30
N ASN A 382 72.02 6.45 -37.03
CA ASN A 382 72.22 5.52 -35.93
C ASN A 382 70.96 5.53 -35.07
N MET A 383 70.15 4.46 -35.15
CA MET A 383 69.04 4.25 -34.23
C MET A 383 69.57 3.80 -32.87
N SER A 384 69.10 4.42 -31.79
CA SER A 384 69.25 3.89 -30.43
C SER A 384 68.03 4.27 -29.62
N SER A 385 67.07 3.35 -29.58
CA SER A 385 65.83 3.50 -28.83
C SER A 385 66.11 3.51 -27.33
N SER A 386 65.71 4.56 -26.63
CA SER A 386 65.55 4.53 -25.17
C SER A 386 64.22 5.19 -24.80
N ALA A 387 63.29 4.36 -24.33
CA ALA A 387 61.97 4.80 -23.89
C ALA A 387 62.08 5.34 -22.45
N LEU A 388 61.53 6.54 -22.22
CA LEU A 388 61.31 7.05 -20.86
C LEU A 388 60.02 6.42 -20.29
N LEU A 389 60.19 5.42 -19.43
CA LEU A 389 59.16 4.99 -18.49
C LEU A 389 59.35 5.76 -17.18
N SER A 390 58.27 6.34 -16.68
CA SER A 390 58.19 6.90 -15.33
C SER A 390 56.75 6.75 -14.85
N SER A 391 56.50 5.69 -14.10
CA SER A 391 55.22 5.39 -13.46
C SER A 391 55.43 5.43 -11.96
N ASP A 392 54.58 6.17 -11.25
CA ASP A 392 54.69 6.36 -9.81
C ASP A 392 53.56 5.61 -9.08
N SER A 393 53.93 4.84 -8.04
CA SER A 393 53.07 4.36 -6.94
C SER A 393 51.95 3.34 -7.28
N VAL A 394 51.45 2.42 -6.42
CA VAL A 394 51.54 2.14 -4.96
C VAL A 394 51.39 0.61 -4.74
N PHE A 395 52.10 -0.03 -3.78
CA PHE A 395 51.54 -0.96 -2.75
C PHE A 395 52.60 -1.57 -1.79
N SER A 396 52.16 -1.99 -0.59
CA SER A 396 52.96 -2.59 0.50
C SER A 396 52.03 -3.41 1.44
N TYR A 397 52.47 -4.26 2.39
CA TYR A 397 53.81 -4.42 2.99
C TYR A 397 54.46 -5.82 2.78
N PRO A 398 54.60 -6.76 3.76
CA PRO A 398 55.97 -7.18 4.07
C PRO A 398 56.28 -8.70 4.09
N GLY A 399 57.50 -9.03 3.63
CA GLY A 399 58.45 -9.89 4.34
C GLY A 399 58.28 -11.41 4.33
N HIS A 400 59.30 -12.12 3.80
CA HIS A 400 60.08 -13.12 4.56
C HIS A 400 61.41 -13.48 3.83
N GLN A 401 62.29 -14.22 4.50
CA GLN A 401 63.74 -14.35 4.21
C GLN A 401 64.20 -15.67 3.56
N ASN A 402 65.25 -15.56 2.71
CA ASN A 402 66.44 -16.43 2.56
C ASN A 402 66.38 -17.87 1.95
N VAL A 403 67.55 -18.23 1.34
CA VAL A 403 68.06 -19.58 0.92
C VAL A 403 67.38 -20.14 -0.37
N ALA A 404 68.03 -20.69 -1.42
CA ALA A 404 69.31 -21.44 -1.59
C ALA A 404 70.01 -21.22 -2.98
N PRO A 405 71.20 -21.81 -3.28
CA PRO A 405 72.10 -21.46 -4.39
C PRO A 405 71.99 -22.35 -5.68
N PRO A 406 72.77 -22.08 -6.77
CA PRO A 406 72.49 -22.60 -8.12
C PRO A 406 73.31 -23.85 -8.51
N LEU A 407 72.92 -24.52 -9.61
CA LEU A 407 73.72 -25.54 -10.30
C LEU A 407 73.64 -25.44 -11.84
N SER A 408 74.74 -25.84 -12.46
CA SER A 408 75.10 -25.73 -13.89
C SER A 408 74.47 -26.80 -14.79
N TYR A 409 74.46 -26.57 -16.11
CA TYR A 409 75.33 -27.33 -17.04
C TYR A 409 75.41 -26.73 -18.46
N SER A 410 76.47 -27.10 -19.18
CA SER A 410 76.82 -26.64 -20.53
C SER A 410 76.80 -27.78 -21.54
N HIS A 411 76.50 -27.50 -22.82
CA HIS A 411 77.01 -28.17 -24.04
C HIS A 411 76.39 -27.45 -25.26
N SER A 412 76.94 -27.30 -26.46
CA SER A 412 78.28 -27.27 -27.09
C SER A 412 78.04 -27.64 -28.57
N ASN A 413 78.66 -26.92 -29.51
CA ASN A 413 78.63 -27.11 -30.97
C ASN A 413 78.48 -28.54 -31.52
N LYS A 414 77.88 -28.63 -32.72
CA LYS A 414 78.36 -29.53 -33.79
C LYS A 414 78.51 -28.80 -35.13
N LYS A 415 79.61 -29.10 -35.81
CA LYS A 415 80.04 -28.61 -37.12
C LYS A 415 79.89 -29.75 -38.14
N GLY A 416 79.60 -29.44 -39.41
CA GLY A 416 79.69 -30.38 -40.52
C GLY A 416 80.35 -29.72 -41.73
N ASP A 417 81.49 -30.24 -42.16
CA ASP A 417 82.11 -29.93 -43.47
C ASP A 417 81.35 -30.71 -44.59
N VAL A 418 81.47 -30.39 -45.88
CA VAL A 418 82.50 -30.90 -46.82
C VAL A 418 82.56 -30.01 -48.09
N ARG A 419 83.65 -30.14 -48.88
CA ARG A 419 84.18 -29.17 -49.88
C ARG A 419 84.23 -29.79 -51.33
N PRO A 420 84.82 -29.14 -52.38
CA PRO A 420 84.31 -29.15 -53.76
C PRO A 420 85.22 -29.81 -54.83
N THR A 421 84.76 -29.88 -56.09
CA THR A 421 85.43 -29.58 -57.40
C THR A 421 84.37 -29.78 -58.53
N ASP A 422 84.40 -29.17 -59.74
CA ASP A 422 85.40 -29.20 -60.83
C ASP A 422 85.46 -27.90 -61.70
N TYR A 423 86.32 -27.90 -62.73
CA TYR A 423 86.95 -26.73 -63.39
C TYR A 423 86.35 -26.31 -64.76
N LEU A 424 86.21 -24.98 -64.98
CA LEU A 424 86.56 -24.11 -66.14
C LEU A 424 86.39 -24.57 -67.63
N PRO A 425 86.38 -23.65 -68.64
CA PRO A 425 85.84 -22.27 -68.69
C PRO A 425 85.14 -21.86 -70.03
N SER A 426 84.53 -20.66 -70.03
CA SER A 426 84.49 -19.64 -71.12
C SER A 426 83.09 -19.19 -71.58
N GLY A 427 82.79 -17.90 -71.36
CA GLY A 427 81.61 -17.20 -71.89
C GLY A 427 81.39 -15.86 -71.17
N LEU A 428 81.53 -14.74 -71.87
CA LEU A 428 81.40 -13.40 -71.29
C LEU A 428 79.91 -13.06 -71.03
N THR A 429 79.59 -12.44 -69.88
CA THR A 429 78.92 -11.12 -69.74
C THR A 429 78.55 -10.80 -68.26
N CYS A 430 78.17 -9.55 -67.99
CA CYS A 430 78.15 -8.90 -66.67
C CYS A 430 77.19 -9.47 -65.61
N PRO A 431 77.52 -9.32 -64.31
CA PRO A 431 76.55 -9.24 -63.22
C PRO A 431 76.31 -7.76 -62.81
N GLN A 432 75.19 -7.16 -63.23
CA GLN A 432 74.74 -5.86 -62.68
C GLN A 432 73.26 -5.81 -62.27
N ASP A 433 72.39 -6.71 -62.75
CA ASP A 433 70.95 -6.62 -62.48
C ASP A 433 70.50 -7.12 -61.08
N LEU A 434 71.29 -7.97 -60.40
CA LEU A 434 70.88 -8.56 -59.12
C LEU A 434 70.99 -7.63 -57.89
N GLN A 435 71.73 -6.52 -57.98
CA GLN A 435 71.96 -5.62 -56.83
C GLN A 435 71.10 -4.35 -56.85
N GLN A 436 70.41 -4.08 -57.96
CA GLN A 436 69.46 -2.97 -58.04
C GLN A 436 68.03 -3.41 -57.67
N GLN A 437 67.68 -4.68 -57.91
CA GLN A 437 66.38 -5.26 -57.58
C GLN A 437 66.20 -5.48 -56.06
N SER A 438 67.24 -5.90 -55.33
CA SER A 438 67.13 -6.10 -53.87
C SER A 438 66.95 -4.80 -53.08
N ASN A 439 67.38 -3.65 -53.61
CA ASN A 439 67.18 -2.34 -52.99
C ASN A 439 65.78 -1.76 -53.27
N SER A 440 65.17 -2.08 -54.41
CA SER A 440 63.74 -1.77 -54.62
C SER A 440 62.85 -2.64 -53.74
N ASP A 441 63.18 -3.91 -53.56
CA ASP A 441 62.41 -4.83 -52.70
C ASP A 441 62.53 -4.42 -51.22
N TRP A 442 63.73 -4.12 -50.71
CA TRP A 442 63.88 -3.59 -49.34
C TRP A 442 63.17 -2.25 -49.13
N ALA A 443 63.13 -1.38 -50.15
CA ALA A 443 62.37 -0.14 -50.07
C ALA A 443 60.86 -0.39 -50.10
N ALA A 444 60.39 -1.40 -50.84
CA ALA A 444 58.99 -1.82 -50.87
C ALA A 444 58.56 -2.46 -49.54
N ASP A 445 59.34 -3.39 -48.98
CA ASP A 445 59.08 -4.04 -47.69
C ASP A 445 59.03 -3.02 -46.54
N VAL A 446 59.98 -2.08 -46.51
CA VAL A 446 59.98 -0.99 -45.51
C VAL A 446 58.79 -0.05 -45.72
N GLN A 447 58.42 0.25 -46.98
CA GLN A 447 57.24 1.07 -47.28
C GLN A 447 55.94 0.36 -46.90
N GLU A 448 55.84 -0.96 -47.08
CA GLU A 448 54.72 -1.79 -46.64
C GLU A 448 54.63 -1.83 -45.12
N ALA A 449 55.74 -2.02 -44.40
CA ALA A 449 55.78 -1.96 -42.95
C ALA A 449 55.36 -0.58 -42.40
N VAL A 450 55.81 0.52 -43.04
CA VAL A 450 55.38 1.89 -42.70
C VAL A 450 53.89 2.10 -43.00
N ASN A 451 53.38 1.57 -44.10
CA ASN A 451 51.95 1.60 -44.43
C ASN A 451 51.13 0.77 -43.43
N GLY A 452 51.63 -0.37 -42.97
CA GLY A 452 51.01 -1.21 -41.94
C GLY A 452 50.94 -0.50 -40.59
N VAL A 453 52.04 0.11 -40.13
CA VAL A 453 52.06 0.92 -38.90
C VAL A 453 51.12 2.13 -39.02
N ARG A 454 51.05 2.75 -40.21
CA ARG A 454 50.12 3.84 -40.48
C ARG A 454 48.66 3.36 -40.44
N PHE A 455 48.34 2.23 -41.05
CA PHE A 455 47.00 1.63 -41.01
C PHE A 455 46.59 1.29 -39.57
N VAL A 456 47.48 0.68 -38.78
CA VAL A 456 47.23 0.41 -37.35
C VAL A 456 47.00 1.71 -36.59
N ALA A 457 47.79 2.76 -36.83
CA ALA A 457 47.60 4.05 -36.18
C ALA A 457 46.29 4.74 -36.60
N GLU A 458 45.89 4.67 -37.88
CA GLU A 458 44.63 5.23 -38.38
C GLU A 458 43.41 4.43 -37.87
N HIS A 459 43.49 3.09 -37.81
CA HIS A 459 42.46 2.22 -37.25
C HIS A 459 42.30 2.43 -35.73
N MET A 460 43.39 2.46 -34.96
CA MET A 460 43.34 2.79 -33.52
C MET A 460 42.81 4.20 -33.27
N MET A 461 43.09 5.16 -34.16
CA MET A 461 42.51 6.51 -34.06
C MET A 461 41.01 6.52 -34.36
N GLY A 462 40.54 5.70 -35.30
CA GLY A 462 39.12 5.51 -35.62
C GLY A 462 38.35 4.85 -34.47
N ASP A 463 38.86 3.74 -33.95
CA ASP A 463 38.26 3.01 -32.82
C ASP A 463 38.15 3.90 -31.56
N ASP A 464 39.19 4.67 -31.25
CA ASP A 464 39.16 5.67 -30.17
C ASP A 464 38.10 6.78 -30.43
N ASP A 465 37.91 7.21 -31.67
CA ASP A 465 36.94 8.25 -32.03
C ASP A 465 35.51 7.71 -31.88
N ASP A 466 35.24 6.50 -32.37
CA ASP A 466 33.97 5.80 -32.18
C ASP A 466 33.66 5.56 -30.70
N GLN A 467 34.65 5.11 -29.92
CA GLN A 467 34.52 4.94 -28.47
C GLN A 467 34.18 6.27 -27.78
N SER A 468 34.75 7.40 -28.22
CA SER A 468 34.43 8.72 -27.66
C SER A 468 32.99 9.16 -27.95
N VAL A 469 32.42 8.76 -29.10
CA VAL A 469 31.00 9.01 -29.44
C VAL A 469 30.08 8.10 -28.63
N ILE A 470 30.48 6.87 -28.34
CA ILE A 470 29.75 5.96 -27.43
C ILE A 470 29.74 6.53 -26.00
N GLU A 471 30.88 7.02 -25.48
CA GLU A 471 30.94 7.71 -24.18
C GLU A 471 30.01 8.92 -24.13
N ASP A 472 29.95 9.72 -25.19
CA ASP A 472 29.04 10.86 -25.33
C ASP A 472 27.56 10.42 -25.30
N TRP A 473 27.16 9.35 -26.02
CA TRP A 473 25.79 8.81 -25.97
C TRP A 473 25.43 8.26 -24.59
N LYS A 474 26.33 7.54 -23.92
CA LYS A 474 26.14 7.08 -22.54
C LYS A 474 25.96 8.24 -21.57
N TYR A 475 26.76 9.31 -21.72
CA TYR A 475 26.62 10.52 -20.91
C TYR A 475 25.28 11.23 -21.17
N VAL A 476 24.82 11.33 -22.42
CA VAL A 476 23.48 11.84 -22.75
C VAL A 476 22.40 11.01 -22.07
N ALA A 477 22.47 9.67 -22.13
CA ALA A 477 21.51 8.79 -21.45
C ALA A 477 21.49 9.03 -19.93
N MET A 478 22.66 9.16 -19.29
CA MET A 478 22.80 9.46 -17.87
C MET A 478 22.18 10.83 -17.49
N VAL A 479 22.40 11.86 -18.31
CA VAL A 479 21.83 13.22 -18.09
C VAL A 479 20.30 13.20 -18.22
N VAL A 480 19.77 12.47 -19.22
CA VAL A 480 18.32 12.28 -19.40
C VAL A 480 17.71 11.57 -18.18
N ASP A 481 18.33 10.49 -17.71
CA ASP A 481 17.88 9.71 -16.55
C ASP A 481 17.77 10.59 -15.29
N ARG A 482 18.77 11.46 -15.09
CA ARG A 482 18.86 12.37 -13.94
C ARG A 482 17.91 13.54 -14.04
N MET A 483 17.63 14.04 -15.24
CA MET A 483 16.56 15.02 -15.48
C MET A 483 15.20 14.43 -15.08
N PHE A 484 14.90 13.19 -15.52
CA PHE A 484 13.66 12.53 -15.14
C PHE A 484 13.61 12.19 -13.65
N LEU A 485 14.70 11.77 -13.02
CA LEU A 485 14.77 11.59 -11.56
C LEU A 485 14.22 12.82 -10.81
N TRP A 486 14.70 14.02 -11.12
CA TRP A 486 14.23 15.24 -10.45
C TRP A 486 12.76 15.54 -10.73
N ILE A 487 12.29 15.34 -11.97
CA ILE A 487 10.87 15.50 -12.33
C ILE A 487 10.00 14.53 -11.52
N PHE A 488 10.34 13.24 -11.50
CA PHE A 488 9.59 12.21 -10.79
C PHE A 488 9.66 12.38 -9.26
N VAL A 489 10.79 12.84 -8.70
CA VAL A 489 10.89 13.22 -7.28
C VAL A 489 9.91 14.35 -6.96
N ILE A 490 9.92 15.44 -7.73
CA ILE A 490 9.03 16.59 -7.49
C ILE A 490 7.56 16.18 -7.62
N VAL A 491 7.20 15.45 -8.68
CA VAL A 491 5.82 14.97 -8.91
C VAL A 491 5.37 14.01 -7.80
N CYS A 492 6.25 13.11 -7.32
CA CYS A 492 5.93 12.20 -6.23
C CYS A 492 5.81 12.92 -4.88
N VAL A 493 6.70 13.86 -4.56
CA VAL A 493 6.62 14.67 -3.32
C VAL A 493 5.38 15.57 -3.32
N VAL A 494 5.07 16.25 -4.43
CA VAL A 494 3.85 17.06 -4.54
C VAL A 494 2.59 16.18 -4.51
N GLY A 495 2.60 15.02 -5.17
CA GLY A 495 1.48 14.08 -5.16
C GLY A 495 1.22 13.45 -3.79
N THR A 496 2.26 13.02 -3.09
CA THR A 496 2.18 12.50 -1.71
C THR A 496 1.69 13.57 -0.74
N LEU A 497 2.31 14.75 -0.73
CA LEU A 497 1.88 15.84 0.14
C LEU A 497 0.44 16.28 -0.17
N GLY A 498 0.09 16.48 -1.44
CA GLY A 498 -1.25 16.89 -1.85
C GLY A 498 -2.36 15.91 -1.43
N LEU A 499 -2.10 14.60 -1.53
CA LEU A 499 -3.07 13.58 -1.15
C LEU A 499 -3.11 13.33 0.37
N PHE A 500 -1.96 13.27 1.06
CA PHE A 500 -1.92 12.94 2.50
C PHE A 500 -2.09 14.15 3.44
N LEU A 501 -1.91 15.40 3.00
CA LEU A 501 -2.20 16.57 3.84
C LEU A 501 -3.71 16.85 3.97
N GLN A 502 -4.49 16.57 2.91
CA GLN A 502 -5.93 16.87 2.87
C GLN A 502 -6.72 16.27 4.07
N PRO A 503 -6.54 14.98 4.47
CA PRO A 503 -7.22 14.43 5.64
C PRO A 503 -6.64 14.91 6.97
N VAL A 504 -5.32 15.09 7.05
CA VAL A 504 -4.63 15.49 8.29
C VAL A 504 -5.15 16.84 8.78
N PHE A 505 -5.33 17.80 7.87
CA PHE A 505 -5.94 19.09 8.21
C PHE A 505 -7.43 18.97 8.56
N GLN A 506 -8.21 18.14 7.87
CA GLN A 506 -9.63 17.96 8.21
C GLN A 506 -9.83 17.34 9.61
N THR A 507 -8.90 16.51 10.07
CA THR A 507 -8.96 15.92 11.43
C THR A 507 -8.86 16.97 12.55
N GLN A 508 -8.34 18.17 12.27
CA GLN A 508 -8.27 19.26 13.24
C GLN A 508 -9.43 20.28 13.17
N ILE A 509 -10.31 20.18 12.16
CA ILE A 509 -11.35 21.19 11.89
C ILE A 509 -12.75 20.69 12.30
N ILE A 510 -12.84 19.59 13.07
CA ILE A 510 -14.10 19.15 13.71
C ILE A 510 -14.05 19.51 15.21
N PRO A 511 -14.38 20.75 15.61
CA PRO A 511 -14.74 21.02 16.99
C PRO A 511 -16.08 20.33 17.30
N SER A 512 -16.23 19.89 18.54
CA SER A 512 -17.44 19.25 19.07
C SER A 512 -18.67 20.15 18.93
N GLN A 513 -19.54 19.87 17.96
CA GLN A 513 -20.90 20.43 17.96
C GLN A 513 -21.76 19.64 18.96
N GLN A 514 -21.93 20.21 20.16
CA GLN A 514 -23.10 19.89 20.99
C GLN A 514 -24.37 20.37 20.24
N PRO A 515 -25.48 19.61 20.26
CA PRO A 515 -26.74 20.09 19.72
C PRO A 515 -27.24 21.25 20.59
N SER A 516 -27.37 22.44 19.98
CA SER A 516 -27.97 23.61 20.62
C SER A 516 -29.47 23.39 20.83
N SER A 517 -29.91 23.52 22.08
CA SER A 517 -31.32 23.47 22.47
C SER A 517 -32.07 24.71 21.94
N GLU A 518 -32.83 24.56 20.86
CA GLU A 518 -33.85 25.56 20.49
C GLU A 518 -35.13 25.29 21.30
N THR A 519 -35.41 26.21 22.22
CA THR A 519 -36.69 26.28 22.92
C THR A 519 -37.69 27.03 22.05
N PRO A 520 -38.93 26.54 21.86
CA PRO A 520 -39.94 27.28 21.12
C PRO A 520 -40.46 28.44 21.99
N HIS A 521 -40.40 29.66 21.47
CA HIS A 521 -41.12 30.79 22.04
C HIS A 521 -42.58 30.78 21.53
N ILE A 522 -43.50 30.57 22.49
CA ILE A 522 -44.90 31.05 22.59
C ILE A 522 -45.76 30.89 21.33
#